data_AF-A0A3B0YUK1-F1
#
_entry.id   AF-A0A3B0YUK1-F1
#
_cell.length_a   1.000
_cell.length_b   1.000
_cell.length_c   1.000
_cell.angle_alpha   90.00
_cell.angle_beta   90.00
_cell.angle_gamma   90.00
#
_symmetry.space_group_name_H-M   'P 1'
#
loop_
_entity.id
_entity.type
_entity.pdbx_description
1 polymer ?
#
loop_
_entity_poly.entity_id
_entity_poly.type
_entity_poly.pdbx_seq_one_letter_code
_entity_poly.pdbx_strand_id
1 'polypeptide(L)'
;MKEAEQRYPRISQYSFDKGDYSKENVIELNKHLDKVVLPKKGRCNQEEKAGQESDIFAEARRQHSGVEACINSLEVRGLNRWLSYGRDECERHVALSIVATHLHRIGLLLQELARPRPDERRKSQRLAA
;
A
#
# COMPACT_ATOMS: atom_id res chain seq x y z
N MET A 1 -18.08 -8.17 -0.93
CA MET A 1 -17.47 -9.40 -1.50
C MET A 1 -17.87 -9.63 -2.95
N LYS A 2 -19.15 -9.85 -3.28
CA LYS A 2 -19.60 -10.18 -4.65
C LYS A 2 -19.06 -9.26 -5.76
N GLU A 3 -19.08 -7.94 -5.57
CA GLU A 3 -18.53 -7.00 -6.57
C GLU A 3 -17.00 -7.09 -6.71
N ALA A 4 -16.29 -7.31 -5.59
CA ALA A 4 -14.84 -7.41 -5.57
C ALA A 4 -14.36 -8.71 -6.23
N GLU A 5 -15.07 -9.82 -6.02
CA GLU A 5 -14.82 -11.11 -6.70
C GLU A 5 -15.02 -11.00 -8.22
N GLN A 6 -16.05 -10.25 -8.66
CA GLN A 6 -16.29 -10.01 -10.08
C GLN A 6 -15.19 -9.14 -10.71
N ARG A 7 -14.76 -8.09 -10.03
CA ARG A 7 -13.74 -7.16 -10.55
C ARG A 7 -12.33 -7.73 -10.47
N TYR A 8 -12.06 -8.59 -9.49
CA TYR A 8 -10.75 -9.17 -9.22
C TYR A 8 -10.83 -10.68 -8.96
N PRO A 9 -10.99 -11.50 -10.01
CA PRO A 9 -11.21 -12.95 -9.87
C PRO A 9 -9.99 -13.73 -9.32
N ARG A 10 -8.82 -13.10 -9.19
CA ARG A 10 -7.59 -13.71 -8.65
C ARG A 10 -7.29 -13.31 -7.21
N ILE A 11 -8.20 -12.61 -6.54
CA ILE A 11 -7.99 -12.23 -5.14
C ILE A 11 -8.08 -13.48 -4.26
N SER A 12 -7.04 -13.74 -3.47
CA SER A 12 -6.97 -14.88 -2.55
C SER A 12 -6.81 -14.47 -1.09
N GLN A 13 -6.39 -13.22 -0.85
CA GLN A 13 -6.11 -12.71 0.49
C GLN A 13 -6.58 -11.26 0.62
N TYR A 14 -7.13 -10.93 1.79
CA TYR A 14 -7.32 -9.55 2.24
C TYR A 14 -6.61 -9.26 3.56
N SER A 15 -6.10 -8.05 3.66
CA SER A 15 -5.51 -7.51 4.88
C SER A 15 -6.13 -6.16 5.20
N PHE A 16 -6.60 -6.02 6.43
CA PHE A 16 -7.34 -4.88 6.91
C PHE A 16 -6.60 -4.16 8.03
N ASP A 17 -7.10 -2.99 8.39
CA ASP A 17 -6.61 -2.26 9.54
C ASP A 17 -7.25 -2.73 10.84
N LYS A 18 -6.64 -2.32 11.95
CA LYS A 18 -7.07 -2.68 13.32
C LYS A 18 -8.50 -2.25 13.66
N GLY A 19 -9.13 -1.38 12.86
CA GLY A 19 -10.49 -0.90 13.05
C GLY A 19 -11.58 -1.84 12.57
N ASP A 20 -11.27 -2.77 11.65
CA ASP A 20 -12.28 -3.52 10.89
C ASP A 20 -12.61 -4.89 11.48
N TYR A 21 -11.98 -5.23 12.61
CA TYR A 21 -12.20 -6.50 13.27
C TYR A 21 -13.59 -6.57 13.90
N SER A 22 -14.39 -7.54 13.45
CA SER A 22 -15.53 -8.11 14.16
C SER A 22 -15.52 -9.64 13.96
N LYS A 23 -16.10 -10.39 14.90
CA LYS A 23 -16.16 -11.86 14.77
C LYS A 23 -16.97 -12.27 13.55
N GLU A 24 -18.02 -11.52 13.28
CA GLU A 24 -18.92 -11.68 12.15
C GLU A 24 -18.17 -11.46 10.83
N ASN A 25 -17.34 -10.41 10.74
CA ASN A 25 -16.52 -10.14 9.55
C ASN A 25 -15.51 -11.26 9.32
N VAL A 26 -14.85 -11.76 10.37
CA VAL A 26 -13.90 -12.87 10.25
C VAL A 26 -14.60 -14.12 9.71
N ILE A 27 -15.75 -14.49 10.27
CA ILE A 27 -16.50 -15.67 9.84
C ILE A 27 -16.96 -15.52 8.38
N GLU A 28 -17.50 -14.36 8.02
CA GLU A 28 -18.02 -14.13 6.68
C GLU A 28 -16.90 -14.10 5.63
N LEU A 29 -15.80 -13.39 5.89
CA LEU A 29 -14.71 -13.25 4.94
C LEU A 29 -13.95 -14.57 4.71
N ASN A 30 -13.82 -15.43 5.74
CA ASN A 30 -13.19 -16.74 5.59
C ASN A 30 -14.01 -17.71 4.72
N LYS A 31 -15.28 -17.42 4.42
CA LYS A 31 -16.06 -18.21 3.44
C LYS A 31 -15.67 -17.93 2.00
N HIS A 32 -15.10 -16.76 1.75
CA HIS A 32 -14.85 -16.22 0.41
C HIS A 32 -13.36 -16.18 0.05
N LEU A 33 -12.47 -16.17 1.04
CA LEU A 33 -11.03 -15.95 0.86
C LEU A 33 -10.24 -17.03 1.57
N ASP A 34 -9.13 -17.44 0.96
CA ASP A 34 -8.21 -18.41 1.56
C ASP A 34 -7.54 -17.85 2.81
N LYS A 35 -7.29 -16.53 2.83
CA LYS A 35 -6.55 -15.87 3.92
C LYS A 35 -7.17 -14.52 4.26
N VAL A 36 -7.57 -14.35 5.52
CA VAL A 36 -8.09 -13.09 6.05
C VAL A 36 -7.20 -12.59 7.17
N VAL A 37 -6.61 -11.40 6.98
CA VAL A 37 -5.72 -10.76 7.94
C VAL A 37 -6.47 -9.59 8.58
N LEU A 38 -7.15 -9.89 9.69
CA LEU A 38 -7.93 -8.93 10.49
C LEU A 38 -7.33 -8.81 11.90
N PRO A 39 -6.55 -7.76 12.18
CA PRO A 39 -5.96 -7.59 13.51
C PRO A 39 -7.03 -7.08 14.49
N LYS A 40 -7.19 -7.78 15.61
CA LYS A 40 -8.14 -7.39 16.65
C LYS A 40 -7.65 -6.16 17.40
N LYS A 41 -8.56 -5.21 17.62
CA LYS A 41 -8.30 -4.05 18.49
C LYS A 41 -8.36 -4.48 19.96
N GLY A 42 -7.30 -4.21 20.72
CA GLY A 42 -7.25 -4.45 22.17
C GLY A 42 -6.77 -5.85 22.57
N ARG A 43 -7.35 -6.43 23.62
CA ARG A 43 -6.88 -7.68 24.23
C ARG A 43 -7.20 -8.88 23.33
N CYS A 44 -6.15 -9.59 22.91
CA CYS A 44 -6.25 -10.83 22.14
C CYS A 44 -6.19 -12.05 23.07
N ASN A 45 -6.94 -13.09 22.72
CA ASN A 45 -6.82 -14.42 23.31
C ASN A 45 -5.53 -15.10 22.80
N GLN A 46 -5.08 -16.18 23.45
CA GLN A 46 -3.83 -16.87 23.07
C GLN A 46 -3.86 -17.36 21.61
N GLU A 47 -4.98 -17.92 21.16
CA GLU A 47 -5.15 -18.41 19.77
C GLU A 47 -5.14 -17.26 18.75
N GLU A 48 -5.84 -16.16 19.04
CA GLU A 48 -5.86 -14.96 18.19
C GLU A 48 -4.47 -14.34 18.09
N LYS A 49 -3.71 -14.35 19.19
CA LYS A 49 -2.35 -13.84 19.24
C LYS A 49 -1.40 -14.72 18.41
N ALA A 50 -1.50 -16.04 18.55
CA ALA A 50 -0.72 -16.98 17.73
C ALA A 50 -1.02 -16.82 16.22
N GLY A 51 -2.28 -16.57 15.85
CA GLY A 51 -2.65 -16.26 14.47
C GLY A 51 -2.06 -14.94 13.96
N GLN A 52 -2.09 -13.88 14.78
CA GLN A 52 -1.50 -12.57 14.43
C GLN A 52 0.04 -12.59 14.38
N GLU A 53 0.68 -13.48 15.13
CA GLU A 53 2.14 -13.66 15.15
C GLU A 53 2.64 -14.57 14.02
N SER A 54 1.74 -15.14 13.21
CA SER A 54 2.14 -15.95 12.05
C SER A 54 2.87 -15.12 10.99
N ASP A 55 3.85 -15.72 10.32
CA ASP A 55 4.65 -15.04 9.29
C ASP A 55 3.80 -14.47 8.16
N ILE A 56 2.75 -15.21 7.76
CA ILE A 56 1.79 -14.78 6.73
C ILE A 56 1.06 -13.49 7.15
N PHE A 57 0.69 -13.39 8.42
CA PHE A 57 0.03 -12.21 8.96
C PHE A 57 0.96 -11.01 8.98
N ALA A 58 2.22 -11.22 9.40
CA ALA A 58 3.25 -10.19 9.41
C ALA A 58 3.59 -9.70 7.99
N GLU A 59 3.73 -10.61 7.02
CA GLU A 59 4.02 -10.26 5.63
C GLU A 59 2.89 -9.44 5.00
N ALA A 60 1.64 -9.86 5.16
CA ALA A 60 0.49 -9.12 4.66
C ALA A 60 0.42 -7.71 5.28
N ARG A 61 0.70 -7.57 6.58
CA ARG A 61 0.73 -6.27 7.26
C ARG A 61 1.86 -5.36 6.78
N ARG A 62 3.01 -5.89 6.36
CA ARG A 62 4.10 -5.07 5.82
C ARG A 62 3.71 -4.35 4.53
N GLN A 63 2.80 -4.92 3.74
CA GLN A 63 2.31 -4.29 2.50
C GLN A 63 1.54 -2.99 2.76
N HIS A 64 0.93 -2.84 3.94
CA HIS A 64 0.22 -1.61 4.33
C HIS A 64 1.15 -0.39 4.31
N SER A 65 2.40 -0.54 4.75
CA SER A 65 3.38 0.55 4.69
C SER A 65 3.62 1.05 3.27
N GLY A 66 3.53 0.17 2.26
CA GLY A 66 3.62 0.55 0.85
C GLY A 66 2.41 1.35 0.39
N VAL A 67 1.21 0.92 0.80
CA VAL A 67 -0.05 1.64 0.51
C VAL A 67 -0.04 3.02 1.16
N GLU A 68 0.33 3.13 2.43
CA GLU A 68 0.44 4.40 3.16
C GLU A 68 1.48 5.34 2.51
N ALA A 69 2.62 4.80 2.07
CA ALA A 69 3.61 5.59 1.36
C ALA A 69 3.09 6.12 0.00
N CYS A 70 2.24 5.34 -0.68
CA CYS A 70 1.56 5.77 -1.90
C CYS A 70 0.49 6.84 -1.63
N ILE A 71 -0.29 6.71 -0.55
CA ILE A 71 -1.27 7.72 -0.13
C ILE A 71 -0.55 9.03 0.23
N ASN A 72 0.45 8.98 1.10
CA ASN A 72 1.27 10.14 1.45
C ASN A 72 1.92 10.79 0.23
N SER A 73 2.30 9.98 -0.75
CA SER A 73 2.81 10.46 -2.04
C SER A 73 1.79 11.30 -2.82
N LEU A 74 0.51 10.92 -2.81
CA LEU A 74 -0.56 11.69 -3.42
C LEU A 74 -0.82 12.98 -2.64
N GLU A 75 -0.84 12.90 -1.31
CA GLU A 75 -1.03 14.02 -0.38
C GLU A 75 -0.01 15.14 -0.60
N VAL A 76 1.28 14.79 -0.58
CA VAL A 76 2.37 15.74 -0.79
C VAL A 76 2.33 16.36 -2.19
N ARG A 77 1.79 15.64 -3.20
CA ARG A 77 1.69 16.09 -4.59
C ARG A 77 0.33 16.68 -4.94
N GLY A 78 -0.37 17.22 -3.94
CA GLY A 78 -1.51 18.12 -4.14
C GLY A 78 -2.85 17.56 -3.70
N LEU A 79 -2.94 16.31 -3.24
CA LEU A 79 -4.22 15.75 -2.80
C LEU A 79 -4.73 16.49 -1.54
N ASN A 80 -3.82 16.99 -0.68
CA ASN A 80 -4.18 17.79 0.50
C ASN A 80 -4.44 19.28 0.22
N ARG A 81 -4.28 19.74 -1.03
CA ARG A 81 -4.43 21.16 -1.37
C ARG A 81 -5.63 21.35 -2.30
N TRP A 82 -6.75 21.72 -1.72
CA TRP A 82 -7.96 22.05 -2.47
C TRP A 82 -8.12 23.57 -2.59
N LEU A 83 -8.19 24.04 -3.83
CA LEU A 83 -8.37 25.45 -4.15
C LEU A 83 -9.82 25.80 -4.49
N SER A 84 -10.70 24.81 -4.58
CA SER A 84 -12.11 25.01 -4.90
C SER A 84 -12.98 23.90 -4.29
N TYR A 85 -14.25 24.23 -4.09
CA TYR A 85 -15.25 23.32 -3.52
C TYR A 85 -16.19 22.85 -4.62
N GLY A 86 -16.47 21.55 -4.63
CA GLY A 86 -17.36 20.93 -5.61
C GLY A 86 -16.82 19.55 -6.01
N ARG A 87 -17.74 18.70 -6.47
CA ARG A 87 -17.40 17.32 -6.84
C ARG A 87 -16.44 17.30 -8.03
N ASP A 88 -16.72 18.08 -9.06
CA ASP A 88 -15.93 18.10 -10.29
C ASP A 88 -14.52 18.66 -10.04
N GLU A 89 -14.41 19.68 -9.20
CA GLU A 89 -13.13 20.26 -8.79
C GLU A 89 -12.31 19.27 -7.95
N CYS A 90 -12.96 18.50 -7.09
CA CYS A 90 -12.34 17.42 -6.31
C CYS A 90 -11.82 16.31 -7.25
N GLU A 91 -12.66 15.82 -8.16
CA GLU A 91 -12.27 14.80 -9.15
C GLU A 91 -11.07 15.26 -10.00
N ARG A 92 -11.06 16.53 -10.44
CA ARG A 92 -9.92 17.13 -11.16
C ARG A 92 -8.64 17.20 -10.31
N HIS A 93 -8.73 17.62 -9.05
CA HIS A 93 -7.56 17.68 -8.16
C HIS A 93 -6.99 16.29 -7.89
N VAL A 94 -7.85 15.32 -7.60
CA VAL A 94 -7.44 13.91 -7.40
C VAL A 94 -6.73 13.39 -8.65
N ALA A 95 -7.32 13.60 -9.84
CA ALA A 95 -6.70 13.20 -11.10
C ALA A 95 -5.33 13.85 -11.31
N LEU A 96 -5.19 15.15 -11.02
CA LEU A 96 -3.92 15.87 -11.13
C LEU A 96 -2.86 15.32 -10.17
N SER A 97 -3.23 15.03 -8.92
CA SER A 97 -2.30 14.44 -7.93
C SER A 97 -1.83 13.03 -8.32
N ILE A 98 -2.71 12.23 -8.94
CA ILE A 98 -2.34 10.92 -9.50
C ILE A 98 -1.31 11.10 -10.63
N VAL A 99 -1.59 12.00 -11.58
CA VAL A 99 -0.68 12.28 -12.71
C VAL A 99 0.69 12.77 -12.20
N ALA A 100 0.71 13.72 -11.27
CA ALA A 100 1.94 14.25 -10.68
C ALA A 100 2.75 13.16 -9.97
N THR A 101 2.09 12.25 -9.26
CA THR A 101 2.73 11.12 -8.57
C THR A 101 3.33 10.12 -9.55
N HIS A 102 2.61 9.78 -10.62
CA HIS A 102 3.12 8.89 -11.66
C HIS A 102 4.31 9.49 -12.41
N LEU A 103 4.25 10.77 -12.80
CA LEU A 103 5.37 11.45 -13.44
C LEU A 103 6.62 11.45 -12.55
N HIS A 104 6.46 11.74 -11.26
CA HIS A 104 7.56 11.69 -10.31
C HIS A 104 8.13 10.26 -10.17
N ARG A 105 7.27 9.24 -10.10
CA ARG A 105 7.69 7.83 -10.01
C ARG A 105 8.50 7.41 -11.24
N ILE A 106 8.05 7.79 -12.44
CA ILE A 106 8.79 7.55 -13.69
C ILE A 106 10.15 8.24 -13.62
N GLY A 107 10.21 9.50 -13.17
CA GLY A 107 11.48 10.22 -12.99
C GLY A 107 12.46 9.50 -12.05
N LEU A 108 11.96 8.97 -10.92
CA LEU A 108 12.79 8.18 -9.99
C LEU A 108 13.31 6.89 -10.63
N LEU A 109 12.48 6.18 -11.40
CA LEU A 109 12.88 4.96 -12.09
C LEU A 109 13.95 5.25 -13.16
N LEU A 110 13.80 6.33 -13.92
CA LEU A 110 14.79 6.75 -14.91
C LEU A 110 16.13 7.11 -14.24
N GLN A 111 16.10 7.82 -13.11
CA GLN A 111 17.30 8.11 -12.34
C GLN A 111 17.95 6.84 -11.80
N GLU A 112 17.18 5.87 -11.32
CA GLU A 112 17.67 4.59 -10.83
C GLU A 112 18.36 3.79 -11.94
N LEU A 113 17.74 3.72 -13.13
CA LEU A 113 18.33 3.09 -14.31
C LEU A 113 19.61 3.80 -14.79
N ALA A 114 19.68 5.12 -14.64
CA ALA A 114 20.84 5.92 -15.01
C ALA A 114 21.96 5.92 -13.94
N ARG A 115 21.75 5.35 -12.76
CA ARG A 115 22.78 5.32 -11.70
C ARG A 115 23.90 4.36 -12.12
N PRO A 116 25.17 4.84 -12.18
CA PRO A 116 26.29 3.96 -12.48
C PRO A 116 26.43 2.92 -11.38
N ARG A 117 26.82 1.71 -11.78
CA ARG A 117 26.97 0.57 -10.87
C ARG A 117 27.98 0.91 -9.79
N PRO A 118 27.85 0.39 -8.56
CA PRO A 118 28.77 0.68 -7.46
C PRO A 118 30.25 0.48 -7.83
N ASP A 119 30.53 -0.50 -8.69
CA ASP A 119 31.88 -0.81 -9.17
C ASP A 119 32.43 0.25 -10.13
N GLU A 120 31.58 0.84 -10.98
CA GLU A 120 31.96 1.93 -11.88
C GLU A 120 32.24 3.21 -11.08
N ARG A 121 31.43 3.49 -10.04
CA ARG A 121 31.68 4.62 -9.12
C ARG A 121 33.01 4.48 -8.38
N ARG A 122 33.33 3.28 -7.88
CA ARG A 122 34.60 2.98 -7.20
C ARG A 122 35.79 3.14 -8.13
N LYS A 123 35.68 2.71 -9.39
CA LYS A 123 36.73 2.90 -10.40
C LYS A 123 36.93 4.38 -10.71
N SER A 124 35.87 5.14 -10.96
CA SER A 124 35.97 6.58 -11.23
C SER A 124 36.54 7.37 -10.04
N GLN A 125 36.22 6.99 -8.80
CA GLN A 125 36.78 7.61 -7.60
C GLN A 125 38.28 7.29 -7.39
N ARG A 126 38.72 6.08 -7.77
CA ARG A 126 40.15 5.70 -7.74
C ARG A 126 40.97 6.34 -8.85
N LEU A 127 40.35 6.64 -10.00
CA LEU A 127 40.99 7.34 -11.13
C LEU A 127 41.11 8.85 -10.91
N ALA A 128 40.32 9.41 -9.99
CA ALA A 128 40.32 10.83 -9.64
C ALA A 128 41.19 11.16 -8.41
N ALA A 129 41.82 10.15 -7.79
CA ALA A 129 42.75 10.27 -6.67
C ALA A 129 44.19 10.02 -7.14
#